data_AF-A0A519MWG1-F1
#
_entry.id   AF-A0A519MWG1-F1
#
_cell.length_a   1.000
_cell.length_b   1.000
_cell.length_c   1.000
_cell.angle_alpha   90.00
_cell.angle_beta   90.00
_cell.angle_gamma   90.00
#
_symmetry.space_group_name_H-M   'P 1'
#
loop_
_entity.id
_entity.type
_entity.pdbx_description
1 polymer ?
#
loop_
_entity_poly.entity_id
_entity_poly.type
_entity_poly.pdbx_seq_one_letter_code
_entity_poly.pdbx_strand_id
1 'polypeptide(L)'
;MLSISDVSGKTFSFGPELIAETCEISAECDCCGSDFLFLDDSRFVVVAYCLEGDTFLKGKYEVVGSKIKMTYEGEMIVQETNWEKEADSTKTDAPDYFEKTEPAPKIGLTLSRTHCNGDRLILKLEGNENDFGAEDGKLQQAIAQLKTSGIWEKLKP
;
A
#
# COMPACT_ATOMS: atom_id res chain seq x y z
N MET A 1 19.78 -13.54 0.79
CA MET A 1 18.53 -14.12 0.24
C MET A 1 17.36 -13.43 0.94
N LEU A 2 16.20 -13.29 0.32
CA LEU A 2 15.01 -12.72 0.98
C LEU A 2 14.31 -13.84 1.76
N SER A 3 13.79 -13.52 2.94
CA SER A 3 13.12 -14.45 3.86
C SER A 3 11.80 -13.87 4.34
N ILE A 4 10.93 -14.72 4.88
CA ILE A 4 9.61 -14.28 5.35
C ILE A 4 9.72 -13.25 6.48
N SER A 5 10.69 -13.43 7.38
CA SER A 5 10.96 -12.50 8.49
C SER A 5 11.45 -11.12 8.05
N ASP A 6 11.91 -10.98 6.80
CA ASP A 6 12.31 -9.68 6.28
C ASP A 6 11.11 -8.76 6.06
N VAL A 7 9.90 -9.31 5.91
CA VAL A 7 8.67 -8.57 5.57
C VAL A 7 7.49 -8.84 6.52
N SER A 8 7.36 -10.03 7.08
CA SER A 8 6.24 -10.40 7.96
C SER A 8 6.14 -9.47 9.16
N GLY A 9 4.95 -8.93 9.40
CA GLY A 9 4.69 -7.98 10.48
C GLY A 9 5.26 -6.57 10.24
N LYS A 10 5.48 -6.18 8.98
CA LYS A 10 6.03 -4.87 8.62
C LYS A 10 5.18 -4.13 7.59
N THR A 11 5.38 -2.83 7.53
CA THR A 11 4.83 -1.96 6.49
C THR A 11 5.95 -1.39 5.65
N PHE A 12 5.71 -1.33 4.35
CA PHE A 12 6.59 -0.70 3.37
C PHE A 12 5.80 0.39 2.67
N SER A 13 6.29 1.63 2.73
CA SER A 13 5.74 2.74 1.97
C SER A 13 6.44 2.82 0.62
N PHE A 14 5.64 2.75 -0.43
CA PHE A 14 6.01 2.77 -1.83
C PHE A 14 5.79 4.13 -2.46
N GLY A 15 6.61 4.45 -3.46
CA GLY A 15 6.59 5.71 -4.17
C GLY A 15 7.61 5.73 -5.31
N PRO A 16 7.52 6.76 -6.18
CA PRO A 16 8.25 6.77 -7.44
C PRO A 16 9.74 7.01 -7.32
N GLU A 17 10.18 7.68 -6.26
CA GLU A 17 11.56 8.13 -6.12
C GLU A 17 12.23 7.49 -4.92
N LEU A 18 13.42 6.90 -5.14
CA LEU A 18 14.32 6.47 -4.08
C LEU A 18 15.43 7.51 -3.95
N ILE A 19 15.46 8.23 -2.83
CA ILE A 19 16.54 9.16 -2.51
C ILE A 19 17.76 8.31 -2.09
N ALA A 20 18.73 8.17 -2.99
CA ALA A 20 19.84 7.24 -2.81
C ALA A 20 20.72 7.57 -1.58
N GLU A 21 20.81 8.84 -1.19
CA GLU A 21 21.61 9.31 -0.07
C GLU A 21 21.02 8.91 1.29
N THR A 22 19.69 8.93 1.42
CA THR A 22 18.98 8.64 2.68
C THR A 22 18.30 7.27 2.66
N CYS A 23 18.18 6.65 1.49
CA CYS A 23 17.39 5.45 1.24
C CYS A 23 15.94 5.60 1.66
N GLU A 24 15.40 6.80 1.46
CA GLU A 24 14.00 7.12 1.73
C GLU A 24 13.22 7.11 0.42
N ILE A 25 11.94 6.76 0.54
CA ILE A 25 11.02 6.82 -0.57
C ILE A 25 10.34 8.18 -0.55
N SER A 26 10.42 8.87 -1.67
CA SER A 26 9.75 10.13 -1.91
C SER A 26 8.60 9.89 -2.89
N ALA A 27 7.44 10.41 -2.52
CA ALA A 27 6.31 10.59 -3.41
C ALA A 27 6.05 12.09 -3.50
N GLU A 28 6.30 12.68 -4.67
CA GLU A 28 6.11 14.12 -4.89
C GLU A 28 4.64 14.54 -4.72
N CYS A 29 3.71 13.57 -4.80
CA CYS A 29 2.28 13.76 -4.63
C CYS A 29 1.72 12.64 -3.75
N ASP A 30 0.75 12.97 -2.90
CA ASP A 30 0.01 12.01 -2.05
C ASP A 30 -0.68 10.90 -2.87
N CYS A 31 -0.84 11.09 -4.18
CA CYS A 31 -1.51 10.18 -5.13
C CYS A 31 -0.57 9.22 -5.86
N CYS A 32 0.73 9.28 -5.56
CA CYS A 32 1.74 8.45 -6.20
C CYS A 32 2.34 7.43 -5.22
N GLY A 33 1.78 7.34 -4.01
CA GLY A 33 2.24 6.45 -2.97
C GLY A 33 1.31 5.26 -2.75
N SER A 34 1.85 4.24 -2.11
CA SER A 34 1.04 3.16 -1.56
C SER A 34 1.71 2.53 -0.34
N ASP A 35 0.92 2.03 0.60
CA ASP A 35 1.43 1.27 1.73
C ASP A 35 1.15 -0.21 1.54
N PHE A 36 2.19 -1.03 1.72
CA PHE A 36 2.13 -2.48 1.68
C PHE A 36 2.29 -3.01 3.11
N LEU A 37 1.19 -3.48 3.68
CA LEU A 37 1.09 -3.97 5.05
C LEU A 37 1.17 -5.50 5.03
N PHE A 38 2.34 -6.05 5.36
CA PHE A 38 2.51 -7.50 5.52
C PHE A 38 2.10 -7.90 6.94
N LEU A 39 0.91 -8.48 7.07
CA LEU A 39 0.25 -8.67 8.37
C LEU A 39 0.87 -9.83 9.16
N ASP A 40 1.20 -10.91 8.45
CA ASP A 40 1.82 -12.12 8.96
C ASP A 40 2.58 -12.83 7.84
N ASP A 41 2.90 -14.11 8.03
CA ASP A 41 3.70 -14.93 7.12
C ASP A 41 3.04 -15.26 5.78
N SER A 42 1.80 -14.84 5.54
CA SER A 42 1.10 -15.14 4.28
C SER A 42 0.13 -14.08 3.80
N ARG A 43 -0.29 -13.14 4.66
CA ARG A 43 -1.35 -12.18 4.35
C ARG A 43 -0.82 -10.76 4.24
N PHE A 44 -1.40 -10.01 3.33
CA PHE A 44 -1.07 -8.60 3.16
C PHE A 44 -2.32 -7.74 2.89
N VAL A 45 -2.18 -6.45 3.13
CA VAL A 45 -3.09 -5.39 2.68
C VAL A 45 -2.29 -4.36 1.90
N VAL A 46 -2.87 -3.82 0.82
CA VAL A 46 -2.34 -2.67 0.08
C VAL A 46 -3.31 -1.52 0.24
N VAL A 47 -2.76 -0.35 0.57
CA VAL A 47 -3.45 0.93 0.52
C VAL A 47 -2.83 1.73 -0.62
N ALA A 48 -3.56 1.93 -1.71
CA ALA A 48 -3.12 2.72 -2.84
C ALA A 48 -3.79 4.09 -2.76
N TYR A 49 -2.98 5.14 -2.63
CA TYR A 49 -3.47 6.50 -2.45
C TYR A 49 -3.71 7.17 -3.81
N CYS A 50 -4.82 7.88 -3.97
CA CYS A 50 -5.09 8.66 -5.18
C CYS A 50 -5.92 9.91 -4.85
N LEU A 51 -5.82 10.94 -5.71
CA LEU A 51 -6.46 12.24 -5.50
C LEU A 51 -7.98 12.11 -5.41
N GLU A 52 -8.51 11.24 -6.26
CA GLU A 52 -9.94 11.02 -6.41
C GLU A 52 -10.47 10.08 -5.34
N GLY A 53 -9.59 9.35 -4.64
CA GLY A 53 -9.98 8.35 -3.67
C GLY A 53 -8.96 7.24 -3.46
N ASP A 54 -8.98 6.64 -2.28
CA ASP A 54 -8.07 5.56 -1.93
C ASP A 54 -8.63 4.20 -2.33
N THR A 55 -7.73 3.28 -2.71
CA THR A 55 -8.08 1.89 -3.00
C THR A 55 -7.43 0.96 -1.99
N PHE A 56 -8.22 0.04 -1.46
CA PHE A 56 -7.81 -0.91 -0.44
C PHE A 56 -7.97 -2.33 -0.95
N LEU A 57 -6.87 -3.07 -0.96
CA LEU A 57 -6.83 -4.46 -1.42
C LEU A 57 -6.26 -5.37 -0.34
N LYS A 58 -6.65 -6.64 -0.37
CA LYS A 58 -6.02 -7.68 0.43
C LYS A 58 -5.62 -8.87 -0.43
N GLY A 59 -4.76 -9.71 0.13
CA GLY A 59 -4.43 -10.96 -0.53
C GLY A 59 -3.43 -11.80 0.23
N LYS A 60 -2.84 -12.74 -0.52
CA LYS A 60 -1.78 -13.63 -0.02
C LYS A 60 -0.47 -13.42 -0.73
N TYR A 61 0.62 -13.63 -0.02
CA TYR A 61 1.96 -13.55 -0.58
C TYR A 61 2.82 -14.77 -0.23
N GLU A 62 3.84 -14.99 -1.05
CA GLU A 62 4.88 -15.97 -0.83
C GLU A 62 6.25 -15.36 -1.15
N VAL A 63 7.28 -15.77 -0.39
CA VAL A 63 8.68 -15.42 -0.69
C VAL A 63 9.32 -16.55 -1.47
N VAL A 64 9.71 -16.28 -2.71
CA VAL A 64 10.32 -17.27 -3.62
C VAL A 64 11.69 -16.73 -4.07
N GLY A 65 12.75 -17.21 -3.42
CA GLY A 65 14.12 -16.80 -3.71
C GLY A 65 14.41 -15.35 -3.28
N SER A 66 14.51 -14.44 -4.24
CA SER A 66 14.72 -13.00 -3.99
C SER A 66 13.48 -12.15 -4.28
N LYS A 67 12.33 -12.80 -4.50
CA LYS A 67 11.08 -12.16 -4.90
C LYS A 67 9.97 -12.46 -3.91
N ILE A 68 9.02 -11.52 -3.84
CA ILE A 68 7.75 -11.67 -3.15
C ILE A 68 6.69 -11.73 -4.25
N LYS A 69 5.94 -12.82 -4.32
CA LYS A 69 4.79 -12.93 -5.23
C LYS A 69 3.53 -12.68 -4.42
N MET A 70 2.68 -11.80 -4.92
CA MET A 70 1.47 -11.36 -4.25
C MET A 70 0.26 -11.66 -5.13
N THR A 71 -0.80 -12.20 -4.55
CA THR A 71 -2.06 -12.49 -5.24
C THR A 71 -3.20 -11.84 -4.48
N TYR A 72 -3.99 -11.00 -5.16
CA TYR A 72 -5.17 -10.37 -4.57
C TYR A 72 -6.32 -11.36 -4.42
N GLU A 73 -7.16 -11.17 -3.41
CA GLU A 73 -8.29 -12.05 -3.11
C GLU A 73 -9.60 -11.26 -3.02
N GLY A 74 -10.64 -11.78 -3.66
CA GLY A 74 -12.02 -11.30 -3.50
C GLY A 74 -12.26 -9.92 -4.13
N GLU A 75 -12.65 -8.97 -3.29
CA GLU A 75 -13.06 -7.62 -3.68
C GLU A 75 -12.10 -6.59 -3.10
N MET A 76 -11.94 -5.48 -3.81
CA MET A 76 -11.30 -4.26 -3.33
C MET A 76 -12.35 -3.26 -2.87
N ILE A 77 -11.98 -2.42 -1.91
CA ILE A 77 -12.78 -1.27 -1.50
C ILE A 77 -12.17 -0.03 -2.14
N VAL A 78 -13.01 0.78 -2.79
CA VAL A 78 -12.63 2.07 -3.34
C VAL A 78 -13.40 3.14 -2.59
N GLN A 79 -12.67 4.07 -1.99
CA GLN A 79 -13.22 5.21 -1.26
C GLN A 79 -13.04 6.47 -2.11
N GLU A 80 -14.10 6.93 -2.77
CA GLU A 80 -14.04 8.07 -3.69
C GLU A 80 -14.53 9.35 -3.01
N THR A 81 -13.89 10.47 -3.35
CA THR A 81 -14.30 11.81 -2.90
C THR A 81 -15.62 12.20 -3.54
N ASN A 82 -16.55 12.71 -2.75
CA ASN A 82 -17.84 13.18 -3.22
C ASN A 82 -17.76 14.62 -3.75
N TRP A 83 -17.16 14.79 -4.94
CA TRP A 83 -16.93 16.10 -5.56
C TRP A 83 -18.18 16.98 -5.69
N GLU A 84 -19.38 16.39 -5.83
CA GLU A 84 -20.65 17.14 -5.90
C GLU A 84 -20.96 17.87 -4.59
N LYS A 85 -20.53 17.31 -3.45
CA LYS A 85 -20.72 17.90 -2.12
C LYS A 85 -19.58 18.82 -1.68
N GLU A 86 -18.43 18.74 -2.33
CA GLU A 86 -17.24 19.56 -2.09
C GLU A 86 -17.27 20.91 -2.85
N ALA A 87 -18.20 21.09 -3.79
CA ALA A 87 -18.37 22.35 -4.53
C ALA A 87 -18.86 23.54 -3.65
N ASP A 88 -19.29 23.27 -2.41
CA ASP A 88 -19.70 24.29 -1.44
C ASP A 88 -18.50 24.81 -0.64
N SER A 89 -17.88 25.87 -1.15
CA SER A 89 -16.75 26.57 -0.52
C SER A 89 -17.01 27.14 0.89
N THR A 90 -18.23 27.05 1.41
CA THR A 90 -18.58 27.50 2.77
C THR A 90 -18.53 26.39 3.82
N LYS A 91 -18.34 25.12 3.40
CA LYS A 91 -18.16 24.00 4.33
C LYS A 91 -16.79 24.03 5.01
N THR A 92 -16.79 23.77 6.31
CA THR A 92 -15.60 23.59 7.15
C THR A 92 -15.38 22.13 7.58
N ASP A 93 -16.25 21.23 7.12
CA ASP A 93 -16.20 19.81 7.48
C ASP A 93 -15.17 19.07 6.64
N ALA A 94 -14.72 17.91 7.13
CA ALA A 94 -13.84 17.01 6.38
C ALA A 94 -14.50 16.58 5.05
N PRO A 95 -13.70 16.20 4.03
CA PRO A 95 -14.22 15.77 2.74
C PRO A 95 -15.21 14.62 2.92
N ASP A 96 -16.33 14.67 2.20
CA ASP A 96 -17.30 13.59 2.20
C ASP A 96 -16.84 12.51 1.21
N TYR A 97 -16.91 11.24 1.62
CA TYR A 97 -16.51 10.10 0.81
C TYR A 97 -17.68 9.14 0.65
N PHE A 98 -17.73 8.48 -0.51
CA PHE A 98 -18.56 7.30 -0.68
C PHE A 98 -17.68 6.10 -1.00
N GLU A 99 -18.14 4.93 -0.58
CA GLU A 99 -17.41 3.69 -0.80
C GLU A 99 -18.15 2.81 -1.78
N LYS A 100 -17.38 2.13 -2.61
CA LYS A 100 -17.86 1.06 -3.48
C LYS A 100 -16.96 -0.16 -3.35
N THR A 101 -17.54 -1.29 -3.70
CA THR A 101 -16.85 -2.57 -3.71
C THR A 101 -16.75 -3.05 -5.15
N GLU A 102 -15.55 -3.40 -5.57
CA GLU A 102 -15.25 -3.84 -6.92
C GLU A 102 -14.45 -5.16 -6.89
N PRO A 103 -14.53 -6.01 -7.92
CA PRO A 103 -13.69 -7.20 -8.00
C PRO A 103 -12.20 -6.83 -7.97
N ALA A 104 -11.40 -7.52 -7.15
CA ALA A 104 -9.97 -7.28 -7.10
C ALA A 104 -9.29 -7.66 -8.44
N PRO A 105 -8.15 -7.02 -8.80
CA PRO A 105 -7.41 -7.38 -10.00
C PRO A 105 -7.03 -8.86 -10.02
N LYS A 106 -7.25 -9.52 -11.16
CA LYS A 106 -6.88 -10.95 -11.33
C LYS A 106 -5.37 -11.18 -11.43
N ILE A 107 -4.63 -10.14 -11.80
CA ILE A 107 -3.18 -10.17 -11.92
C ILE A 107 -2.59 -9.68 -10.60
N GLY A 108 -1.78 -10.53 -9.99
CA GLY A 108 -1.03 -10.21 -8.79
C GLY A 108 0.19 -9.34 -9.06
N LEU A 109 0.91 -8.97 -8.00
CA LEU A 109 2.15 -8.20 -8.08
C LEU A 109 3.37 -9.08 -7.77
N THR A 110 4.53 -8.66 -8.26
CA THR A 110 5.81 -9.24 -7.85
C THR A 110 6.73 -8.13 -7.37
N LEU A 111 7.26 -8.28 -6.16
CA LEU A 111 8.27 -7.39 -5.61
C LEU A 111 9.63 -8.09 -5.66
N SER A 112 10.68 -7.34 -5.95
CA SER A 112 12.06 -7.80 -5.94
C SER A 112 12.86 -7.05 -4.88
N ARG A 113 13.81 -7.74 -4.26
CA ARG A 113 14.77 -7.08 -3.37
C ARG A 113 15.74 -6.22 -4.19
N THR A 114 15.92 -4.99 -3.76
CA THR A 114 17.06 -4.13 -4.08
C THR A 114 17.71 -3.61 -2.79
N HIS A 115 18.86 -2.98 -2.92
CA HIS A 115 19.68 -2.52 -1.81
C HIS A 115 19.97 -1.04 -1.95
N CYS A 116 20.05 -0.35 -0.82
CA CYS A 116 20.47 1.04 -0.76
C CYS A 116 21.43 1.25 0.43
N ASN A 117 22.53 1.98 0.19
CA ASN A 117 23.61 2.28 1.14
C ASN A 117 24.00 1.10 2.06
N GLY A 118 24.32 -0.04 1.43
CA GLY A 118 24.68 -1.27 2.14
C GLY A 118 23.52 -2.27 2.15
N ASP A 119 23.15 -2.75 3.33
CA ASP A 119 22.19 -3.85 3.50
C ASP A 119 20.75 -3.41 3.76
N ARG A 120 20.43 -2.10 3.68
CA ARG A 120 19.05 -1.64 3.86
C ARG A 120 18.17 -2.25 2.77
N LEU A 121 17.14 -2.97 3.20
CA LEU A 121 16.17 -3.60 2.31
C LEU A 121 15.31 -2.53 1.66
N ILE A 122 15.32 -2.53 0.33
CA ILE A 122 14.36 -1.81 -0.50
C ILE A 122 13.63 -2.85 -1.34
N LEU A 123 12.32 -2.71 -1.47
CA LEU A 123 11.52 -3.52 -2.36
C LEU A 123 11.29 -2.73 -3.65
N LYS A 124 11.37 -3.39 -4.80
CA LYS A 124 11.04 -2.78 -6.10
C LYS A 124 9.89 -3.54 -6.73
N LEU A 125 8.86 -2.83 -7.18
CA LEU A 125 7.76 -3.42 -7.93
C LEU A 125 8.24 -3.84 -9.33
N GLU A 126 8.08 -5.12 -9.68
CA GLU A 126 8.43 -5.60 -11.01
C GLU A 126 7.38 -5.16 -12.05
N GLY A 127 7.85 -4.71 -13.22
CA GLY A 127 6.98 -4.17 -14.27
C GLY A 127 6.73 -2.66 -14.18
N ASN A 128 7.19 -2.01 -13.10
CA ASN A 128 7.26 -0.56 -13.00
C ASN A 128 8.74 -0.14 -12.82
N GLU A 129 9.21 0.83 -13.60
CA GLU A 129 10.62 1.23 -13.55
C GLU A 129 10.95 2.03 -12.29
N ASN A 130 9.95 2.78 -11.79
CA ASN A 130 10.09 3.80 -10.75
C ASN A 130 9.06 3.57 -9.65
N ASP A 131 9.15 2.45 -8.94
CA ASP A 131 8.30 2.23 -7.77
C ASP A 131 9.03 1.37 -6.74
N PHE A 132 9.39 2.02 -5.64
CA PHE A 132 10.28 1.51 -4.62
C PHE A 132 9.64 1.63 -3.25
N GLY A 133 9.77 0.60 -2.44
CA GLY A 133 9.25 0.52 -1.08
C GLY A 133 10.35 0.42 -0.04
N ALA A 134 10.26 1.23 1.02
CA ALA A 134 11.12 1.12 2.20
C ALA A 134 10.27 0.87 3.45
N GLU A 135 10.84 0.13 4.40
CA GLU A 135 10.18 -0.13 5.69
C GLU A 135 9.99 1.20 6.45
N ASP A 136 8.77 1.45 6.93
CA ASP A 136 8.39 2.70 7.60
C ASP A 136 8.14 2.54 9.12
N GLY A 137 8.01 1.29 9.59
CA GLY A 137 7.76 0.94 10.98
C GLY A 137 6.34 1.25 11.50
N LYS A 138 5.37 1.59 10.63
CA LYS A 138 4.05 2.12 11.06
C LYS A 138 2.89 1.13 10.93
N LEU A 139 3.16 -0.17 10.85
CA LEU A 139 2.11 -1.18 10.64
C LEU A 139 0.92 -1.04 11.60
N GLN A 140 1.16 -0.92 12.91
CA GLN A 140 0.09 -0.83 13.89
C GLN A 140 -0.72 0.47 13.75
N GLN A 141 -0.08 1.57 13.36
CA GLN A 141 -0.75 2.84 13.11
C GLN A 141 -1.64 2.74 11.86
N ALA A 142 -1.13 2.17 10.77
CA ALA A 142 -1.90 1.97 9.54
C ALA A 142 -3.12 1.06 9.78
N ILE A 143 -2.94 -0.06 10.51
CA ILE A 143 -4.06 -0.93 10.91
C ILE A 143 -5.08 -0.17 11.76
N ALA A 144 -4.65 0.65 12.71
CA ALA A 144 -5.55 1.43 13.56
C ALA A 144 -6.37 2.45 12.75
N GLN A 145 -5.75 3.09 11.74
CA GLN A 145 -6.44 4.00 10.82
C GLN A 145 -7.50 3.26 10.01
N LEU A 146 -7.17 2.10 9.42
CA LEU A 146 -8.10 1.27 8.66
C LEU A 146 -9.29 0.77 9.50
N LYS A 147 -9.08 0.49 10.79
CA LYS A 147 -10.16 0.14 11.73
C LYS A 147 -11.03 1.34 12.06
N THR A 148 -10.43 2.51 12.26
CA THR A 148 -11.15 3.73 12.57
C THR A 148 -12.06 4.16 11.41
N SER A 149 -11.62 3.94 10.16
CA SER A 149 -12.44 4.21 8.97
C SER A 149 -13.47 3.11 8.65
N GLY A 150 -13.43 1.96 9.33
CA GLY A 150 -14.30 0.82 9.05
C GLY A 150 -13.92 0.00 7.80
N ILE A 151 -12.80 0.34 7.14
CA ILE A 151 -12.29 -0.38 5.96
C ILE A 151 -11.77 -1.76 6.36
N TRP A 152 -11.16 -1.89 7.54
CA TRP A 152 -10.62 -3.15 8.04
C TRP A 152 -11.67 -4.27 8.13
N GLU A 153 -12.85 -3.95 8.64
CA GLU A 153 -13.98 -4.86 8.80
C GLU A 153 -14.58 -5.29 7.46
N LYS A 154 -14.49 -4.42 6.44
CA LYS A 154 -14.93 -4.69 5.07
C LYS A 154 -13.95 -5.61 4.35
N LEU A 155 -12.65 -5.33 4.47
CA LEU A 155 -11.61 -6.17 3.90
C LEU A 155 -11.62 -7.59 4.51
N LYS A 156 -11.86 -7.73 5.82
CA LYS A 156 -11.70 -9.02 6.55
C LYS A 156 -10.34 -9.67 6.22
N PRO A 157 -9.23 -8.96 6.44
CA PRO A 157 -7.91 -9.40 6.02
C PRO A 157 -7.38 -10.55 6.87
#